data_AF-A0A976IPJ2-F1
#
_entry.id   AF-A0A976IPJ2-F1
#
_cell.length_a   1.000
_cell.length_b   1.000
_cell.length_c   1.000
_cell.angle_alpha   90.00
_cell.angle_beta   90.00
_cell.angle_gamma   90.00
#
_symmetry.space_group_name_H-M   'P 1'
#
loop_
_entity.id
_entity.type
_entity.pdbx_description
1 polymer ?
#
loop_
_entity_poly.entity_id
_entity_poly.type
_entity_poly.pdbx_seq_one_letter_code
_entity_poly.pdbx_strand_id
1 'polypeptide(L)'
;MSAKPIVKEPAPRDLANALRRQHQLGAVNKATRELINAQCHDDLLNIIQQLCCSLGASGFVFLQGPHFRGVRKIAAGLPRNQIRTLTALLCGDDKIAAHDHLFAFRYRDFKLVIHHQGPAPEQHSPIQDDSIQDDMALFLDSAEIWLNKHEALLQTETLIKHQLNDFQQALLLDRQSLGSKRDLIVNKMLTDMATLLPMLGLEADQEDDIYDAITPIIEAMSQTLDSHTRSNLDLFAIVENLLHHLRGNADHRAPAQPDDIVLF
;
A
#
# COMPACT_ATOMS: atom_id res chain seq x y z
N MET A 1 30.43 65.99 -5.62
CA MET A 1 30.94 64.81 -6.37
C MET A 1 30.30 63.58 -5.75
N SER A 2 29.30 63.01 -6.42
CA SER A 2 28.54 61.87 -5.89
C SER A 2 29.23 60.57 -6.32
N ALA A 3 29.71 59.81 -5.35
CA ALA A 3 30.34 58.51 -5.60
C ALA A 3 29.26 57.52 -6.06
N LYS A 4 29.34 57.08 -7.32
CA LYS A 4 28.53 55.96 -7.81
C LYS A 4 28.91 54.70 -7.01
N PRO A 5 27.94 53.94 -6.46
CA PRO A 5 28.24 52.66 -5.86
C PRO A 5 28.67 51.70 -6.97
N ILE A 6 29.89 51.20 -6.87
CA ILE A 6 30.38 50.10 -7.70
C ILE A 6 29.59 48.86 -7.28
N VAL A 7 28.58 48.49 -8.07
CA VAL A 7 27.95 47.18 -7.99
C VAL A 7 29.03 46.17 -8.36
N LYS A 8 29.62 45.51 -7.35
CA LYS A 8 30.48 44.35 -7.59
C LYS A 8 29.60 43.26 -8.17
N GLU A 9 29.78 42.95 -9.46
CA GLU A 9 29.20 41.75 -10.05
C GLU A 9 29.63 40.53 -9.20
N PRO A 10 28.68 39.64 -8.83
CA PRO A 10 29.02 38.43 -8.08
C PRO A 10 30.01 37.61 -8.91
N ALA A 11 31.04 37.07 -8.25
CA ALA A 11 32.05 36.29 -8.93
C ALA A 11 31.37 35.12 -9.68
N PRO A 12 31.84 34.73 -10.88
CA PRO A 12 31.21 33.68 -11.70
C PRO A 12 31.05 32.33 -10.97
N ARG A 13 31.84 32.09 -9.91
CA ARG A 13 31.73 30.92 -9.03
C ARG A 13 30.49 30.96 -8.12
N ASP A 14 30.11 32.14 -7.63
CA ASP A 14 28.94 32.30 -6.76
C ASP A 14 27.64 32.10 -7.55
N LEU A 15 27.61 32.56 -8.80
CA LEU A 15 26.50 32.32 -9.72
C LEU A 15 26.35 30.83 -10.09
N ALA A 16 27.46 30.15 -10.39
CA ALA A 16 27.46 28.71 -10.69
C ALA A 16 26.99 27.86 -9.49
N ASN A 17 27.43 28.21 -8.27
CA ASN A 17 26.99 27.56 -7.04
C ASN A 17 25.50 27.82 -6.75
N ALA A 18 25.02 29.06 -6.97
CA ALA A 18 23.61 29.40 -6.80
C ALA A 18 22.70 28.64 -7.79
N LEU A 19 23.10 28.54 -9.06
CA LEU A 19 22.36 27.78 -10.07
C LEU A 19 22.31 26.28 -9.77
N ARG A 20 23.42 25.69 -9.28
CA ARG A 20 23.43 24.29 -8.82
C ARG A 20 22.50 24.06 -7.64
N ARG A 21 22.53 24.95 -6.63
CA ARG A 21 21.65 24.86 -5.46
C ARG A 21 20.18 25.00 -5.84
N GLN A 22 19.86 25.90 -6.77
CA GLN A 22 18.51 26.04 -7.32
C GLN A 22 18.06 24.77 -8.05
N HIS A 23 18.94 24.14 -8.82
CA HIS A 23 18.66 22.87 -9.49
C HIS A 23 18.39 21.74 -8.49
N GLN A 24 19.23 21.61 -7.48
CA GLN A 24 19.11 20.63 -6.39
C GLN A 24 17.77 20.76 -5.67
N LEU A 25 17.42 21.97 -5.19
CA LEU A 25 16.13 22.22 -4.54
C LEU A 25 14.95 21.95 -5.49
N GLY A 26 15.11 22.25 -6.78
CA GLY A 26 14.11 21.92 -7.79
C GLY A 26 13.89 20.42 -7.94
N ALA A 27 14.98 19.64 -7.94
CA ALA A 27 14.93 18.19 -8.08
C ALA A 27 14.31 17.52 -6.84
N VAL A 28 14.70 17.96 -5.64
CA VAL A 28 14.11 17.50 -4.37
C VAL A 28 12.62 17.80 -4.32
N ASN A 29 12.21 19.03 -4.64
CA ASN A 29 10.79 19.40 -4.66
C ASN A 29 9.98 18.58 -5.67
N LYS A 30 10.56 18.26 -6.84
CA LYS A 30 9.93 17.39 -7.82
C LYS A 30 9.75 15.97 -7.26
N ALA A 31 10.80 15.39 -6.68
CA ALA A 31 10.75 14.07 -6.07
C ALA A 31 9.73 14.00 -4.93
N THR A 32 9.65 15.03 -4.07
CA THR A 32 8.64 15.09 -3.00
C THR A 32 7.21 15.13 -3.55
N ARG A 33 6.97 15.80 -4.68
CA ARG A 33 5.65 15.79 -5.33
C ARG A 33 5.31 14.43 -5.94
N GLU A 34 6.29 13.76 -6.55
CA GLU A 34 6.10 12.42 -7.08
C GLU A 34 5.84 11.41 -5.95
N LEU A 35 6.50 11.57 -4.80
CA LEU A 35 6.31 10.76 -3.61
C LEU A 35 4.87 10.84 -3.07
N ILE A 36 4.24 12.01 -3.12
CA ILE A 36 2.82 12.16 -2.71
C ILE A 36 1.89 11.28 -3.57
N ASN A 37 2.22 11.09 -4.85
CA ASN A 37 1.41 10.33 -5.79
C ASN A 37 1.84 8.87 -5.93
N ALA A 38 2.90 8.44 -5.23
CA ALA A 38 3.38 7.07 -5.26
C ALA A 38 2.34 6.11 -4.69
N GLN A 39 2.09 5.01 -5.40
CA GLN A 39 1.09 4.01 -5.03
C GLN A 39 1.73 2.70 -4.56
N CYS A 40 2.96 2.43 -4.98
CA CYS A 40 3.67 1.21 -4.62
C CYS A 40 5.12 1.46 -4.19
N HIS A 41 5.72 0.46 -3.53
CA HIS A 41 7.11 0.50 -3.09
C HIS A 41 8.10 0.65 -4.26
N ASP A 42 7.75 0.16 -5.45
CA ASP A 42 8.57 0.34 -6.66
C ASP A 42 8.59 1.80 -7.13
N ASP A 43 7.49 2.53 -6.96
CA ASP A 43 7.45 3.98 -7.24
C ASP A 43 8.43 4.71 -6.33
N LEU A 44 8.46 4.38 -5.04
CA LEU A 44 9.42 4.95 -4.10
C LEU A 44 10.87 4.70 -4.55
N LEU A 45 11.20 3.46 -4.96
CA LEU A 45 12.53 3.13 -5.50
C LEU A 45 12.86 3.97 -6.74
N ASN A 46 11.90 4.09 -7.66
CA ASN A 46 12.06 4.87 -8.89
C ASN A 46 12.29 6.35 -8.58
N ILE A 47 11.55 6.92 -7.64
CA ILE A 47 11.68 8.33 -7.25
C ILE A 47 13.04 8.58 -6.60
N ILE A 48 13.47 7.73 -5.64
CA ILE A 48 14.79 7.84 -5.02
C ILE A 48 15.89 7.73 -6.07
N GLN A 49 15.77 6.77 -7.00
CA GLN A 49 16.73 6.58 -8.08
C GLN A 49 16.81 7.82 -8.99
N GLN A 50 15.67 8.38 -9.41
CA GLN A 50 15.63 9.57 -10.25
C GLN A 50 16.21 10.79 -9.53
N LEU A 51 15.92 10.94 -8.24
CA LEU A 51 16.48 12.00 -7.41
C LEU A 51 18.00 11.89 -7.33
N CYS A 52 18.53 10.72 -6.97
CA CYS A 52 19.98 10.50 -6.93
C CYS A 52 20.65 10.77 -8.29
N CYS A 53 20.06 10.31 -9.40
CA CYS A 53 20.56 10.60 -10.75
C CYS A 53 20.56 12.11 -11.05
N SER A 54 19.50 12.84 -10.67
CA SER A 54 19.39 14.29 -10.88
C SER A 54 20.42 15.10 -10.08
N LEU A 55 20.83 14.57 -8.93
CA LEU A 55 21.87 15.14 -8.09
C LEU A 55 23.28 14.71 -8.52
N GLY A 56 23.42 13.89 -9.57
CA GLY A 56 24.70 13.33 -10.01
C GLY A 56 25.31 12.34 -9.01
N ALA A 57 24.50 11.81 -8.10
CA ALA A 57 24.93 10.90 -7.07
C ALA A 57 24.82 9.44 -7.55
N SER A 58 25.77 8.59 -7.15
CA SER A 58 25.74 7.15 -7.45
C SER A 58 25.62 6.38 -6.13
N GLY A 59 24.89 5.27 -6.07
CA GLY A 59 24.47 4.71 -4.79
C GLY A 59 23.91 3.30 -4.85
N PHE A 60 23.51 2.79 -3.69
CA PHE A 60 22.65 1.62 -3.55
C PHE A 60 21.50 1.97 -2.61
N VAL A 61 20.28 1.66 -3.03
CA VAL A 61 19.11 1.65 -2.14
C VAL A 61 18.84 0.23 -1.72
N PHE A 62 18.64 0.06 -0.43
CA PHE A 62 18.19 -1.17 0.16
C PHE A 62 16.88 -0.89 0.90
N LEU A 63 15.79 -1.44 0.39
CA LEU A 63 14.51 -1.44 1.05
C LEU A 63 14.31 -2.77 1.75
N GLN A 64 14.07 -2.72 3.06
CA GLN A 64 13.82 -3.89 3.88
C GLN A 64 12.63 -3.63 4.78
N GLY A 65 11.52 -4.32 4.52
CA GLY A 65 10.34 -4.27 5.37
C GLY A 65 9.70 -5.64 5.53
N PRO A 66 8.66 -5.76 6.37
CA PRO A 66 7.95 -7.03 6.60
C PRO A 66 7.34 -7.62 5.31
N HIS A 67 7.14 -6.79 4.28
CA HIS A 67 6.49 -7.17 3.03
C HIS A 67 7.38 -7.04 1.79
N PHE A 68 8.67 -6.68 1.95
CA PHE A 68 9.57 -6.46 0.83
C PHE A 68 11.05 -6.57 1.23
N ARG A 69 11.87 -7.12 0.31
CA ARG A 69 13.32 -7.04 0.38
C ARG A 69 13.82 -6.75 -1.03
N GLY A 70 14.36 -5.56 -1.25
CA GLY A 70 14.82 -5.13 -2.56
C GLY A 70 16.14 -4.36 -2.45
N VAL A 71 17.14 -4.77 -3.23
CA VAL A 71 18.37 -4.01 -3.41
C VAL A 71 18.33 -3.43 -4.81
N ARG A 72 18.54 -2.12 -4.95
CA ARG A 72 18.66 -1.49 -6.27
C ARG A 72 19.94 -0.65 -6.34
N LYS A 73 20.72 -0.89 -7.40
CA LYS A 73 21.90 -0.09 -7.72
C LYS A 73 21.49 1.19 -8.45
N ILE A 74 21.91 2.33 -7.93
CA ILE A 74 21.71 3.65 -8.51
C ILE A 74 23.03 4.04 -9.19
N ALA A 75 23.11 3.81 -10.51
CA ALA A 75 24.23 4.18 -11.37
C ALA A 75 25.57 3.40 -11.16
N ALA A 76 26.43 3.49 -12.17
CA ALA A 76 27.74 2.82 -12.22
C ALA A 76 28.82 3.76 -11.63
N GLY A 77 29.23 3.51 -10.39
CA GLY A 77 30.24 4.36 -9.75
C GLY A 77 30.84 3.83 -8.45
N LEU A 78 30.15 2.95 -7.71
CA LEU A 78 30.72 2.43 -6.47
C LEU A 78 31.90 1.48 -6.74
N PRO A 79 33.11 1.79 -6.23
CA PRO A 79 34.27 0.92 -6.38
C PRO A 79 34.04 -0.36 -5.57
N ARG A 80 34.27 -1.51 -6.21
CA ARG A 80 34.12 -2.86 -5.61
C ARG A 80 34.94 -3.06 -4.32
N ASN A 81 35.92 -2.19 -4.06
CA ASN A 81 36.83 -2.28 -2.93
C ASN A 81 36.29 -1.67 -1.63
N GLN A 82 35.09 -1.06 -1.64
CA GLN A 82 34.49 -0.42 -0.46
C GLN A 82 33.48 -1.30 0.30
N ILE A 83 33.37 -2.60 -0.02
CA ILE A 83 32.41 -3.51 0.64
C ILE A 83 32.58 -3.50 2.17
N ARG A 84 33.81 -3.54 2.69
CA ARG A 84 34.06 -3.49 4.14
C ARG A 84 33.62 -2.18 4.78
N THR A 85 33.83 -1.06 4.08
CA THR A 85 33.40 0.28 4.51
C THR A 85 31.87 0.39 4.50
N LEU A 86 31.22 -0.17 3.49
CA LEU A 86 29.76 -0.26 3.39
C LEU A 86 29.18 -1.09 4.54
N THR A 87 29.77 -2.24 4.85
CA THR A 87 29.33 -3.08 5.98
C THR A 87 29.47 -2.34 7.30
N ALA A 88 30.59 -1.64 7.53
CA ALA A 88 30.79 -0.85 8.74
C ALA A 88 29.76 0.30 8.86
N LEU A 89 29.52 1.05 7.79
CA LEU A 89 28.52 2.13 7.73
C LEU A 89 27.09 1.64 7.96
N LEU A 90 26.74 0.47 7.41
CA LEU A 90 25.41 -0.13 7.54
C LEU A 90 25.19 -0.83 8.90
N CYS A 91 26.26 -1.02 9.69
CA CYS A 91 26.26 -1.62 11.03
C CYS A 91 26.30 -0.62 12.20
N GLY A 92 26.62 0.67 11.97
CA GLY A 92 26.54 1.70 13.05
C GLY A 92 25.12 1.90 13.59
N ASP A 93 24.83 2.80 14.53
CA ASP A 93 23.44 3.04 15.00
C ASP A 93 22.85 4.38 14.52
N ASP A 94 23.68 5.24 13.93
CA ASP A 94 23.28 6.58 13.54
C ASP A 94 22.31 6.58 12.34
N LYS A 95 21.32 7.48 12.41
CA LYS A 95 20.34 7.74 11.34
C LYS A 95 21.02 8.23 10.05
N ILE A 96 22.06 9.03 10.19
CA ILE A 96 22.89 9.51 9.07
C ILE A 96 24.34 9.30 9.48
N ALA A 97 25.09 8.58 8.65
CA ALA A 97 26.52 8.39 8.82
C ALA A 97 27.26 8.84 7.55
N ALA A 98 28.35 9.57 7.73
CA ALA A 98 29.20 10.04 6.63
C ALA A 98 30.60 9.44 6.77
N HIS A 99 31.20 8.96 5.68
CA HIS A 99 32.58 8.48 5.65
C HIS A 99 33.21 8.74 4.27
N ASP A 100 34.28 9.54 4.24
CA ASP A 100 35.04 9.97 3.05
C ASP A 100 34.17 10.52 1.91
N HIS A 101 33.67 9.62 1.07
CA HIS A 101 32.88 9.90 -0.13
C HIS A 101 31.49 9.27 -0.09
N LEU A 102 31.08 8.71 1.06
CA LEU A 102 29.83 7.99 1.24
C LEU A 102 28.95 8.64 2.31
N PHE A 103 27.68 8.80 1.99
CA PHE A 103 26.60 9.04 2.94
C PHE A 103 25.75 7.78 3.06
N ALA A 104 25.52 7.35 4.30
CA ALA A 104 24.59 6.29 4.63
C ALA A 104 23.43 6.89 5.41
N PHE A 105 22.24 6.80 4.83
CA PHE A 105 20.97 7.18 5.45
C PHE A 105 20.27 5.91 5.89
N ARG A 106 19.87 5.88 7.16
CA ARG A 106 19.26 4.72 7.77
C ARG A 106 17.96 5.10 8.42
N TYR A 107 16.95 4.39 7.97
CA TYR A 107 15.59 4.47 8.45
C TYR A 107 15.12 3.07 8.81
N ARG A 108 13.99 2.97 9.49
CA ARG A 108 13.51 1.69 10.02
C ARG A 108 13.42 0.61 8.95
N ASP A 109 12.81 0.95 7.82
CA ASP A 109 12.49 -0.02 6.75
C ASP A 109 13.24 0.27 5.43
N PHE A 110 14.20 1.21 5.45
CA PHE A 110 15.05 1.49 4.30
C PHE A 110 16.43 2.00 4.68
N LYS A 111 17.41 1.64 3.87
CA LYS A 111 18.79 2.11 3.95
C LYS A 111 19.21 2.62 2.58
N LEU A 112 19.72 3.83 2.51
CA LEU A 112 20.22 4.42 1.28
C LEU A 112 21.70 4.75 1.48
N VAL A 113 22.56 4.22 0.61
CA VAL A 113 23.96 4.60 0.57
C VAL A 113 24.24 5.34 -0.73
N ILE A 114 24.78 6.55 -0.60
CA ILE A 114 25.09 7.43 -1.72
C ILE A 114 26.57 7.74 -1.69
N HIS A 115 27.23 7.55 -2.82
CA HIS A 115 28.54 8.10 -3.13
C HIS A 115 28.37 9.51 -3.71
N HIS A 116 28.84 10.51 -2.96
CA HIS A 116 29.04 11.87 -3.48
C HIS A 116 30.46 11.99 -4.07
N GLN A 117 30.57 12.50 -5.29
CA GLN A 117 31.86 12.94 -5.81
C GLN A 117 32.16 14.31 -5.19
N GLY A 118 32.85 14.32 -4.05
CA GLY A 118 33.51 15.53 -3.59
C GLY A 118 34.52 16.00 -4.65
N PRO A 119 34.76 17.31 -4.83
CA PRO A 119 35.84 17.77 -5.68
C PRO A 119 37.17 17.18 -5.20
N ALA A 120 38.09 16.94 -6.13
CA ALA A 120 39.44 16.42 -5.85
C ALA A 120 40.08 17.10 -4.62
N PRO A 121 40.93 16.38 -3.86
CA PRO A 121 41.37 16.73 -2.49
C PRO A 121 42.08 18.09 -2.31
N GLU A 122 42.27 18.88 -3.37
CA GLU A 122 42.90 20.20 -3.33
C GLU A 122 41.91 21.37 -3.14
N GLN A 123 40.59 21.14 -3.05
CA GLN A 123 39.60 22.22 -2.91
C GLN A 123 38.68 22.00 -1.71
N HIS A 124 39.21 22.22 -0.51
CA HIS A 124 38.43 22.24 0.72
C HIS A 124 37.47 23.43 0.74
N SER A 125 36.17 23.15 0.72
CA SER A 125 35.12 24.07 1.18
C SER A 125 34.05 23.23 1.87
N PRO A 126 34.10 23.07 3.22
CA PRO A 126 33.22 22.18 3.99
C PRO A 126 31.73 22.56 3.96
N ILE A 127 31.34 23.62 3.25
CA ILE A 127 29.98 24.18 3.23
C ILE A 127 29.09 23.52 2.15
N GLN A 128 29.68 22.80 1.19
CA GLN A 128 28.94 22.26 0.04
C GLN A 128 28.38 20.85 0.26
N ASP A 129 29.12 19.97 0.95
CA ASP A 129 28.70 18.57 1.19
C ASP A 129 27.55 18.47 2.20
N ASP A 130 27.52 19.36 3.21
CA ASP A 130 26.45 19.44 4.21
C ASP A 130 25.09 19.74 3.56
N SER A 131 25.06 20.52 2.46
CA SER A 131 23.81 20.93 1.83
C SER A 131 23.07 19.81 1.10
N ILE A 132 23.81 18.86 0.48
CA ILE A 132 23.22 17.68 -0.17
C ILE A 132 22.77 16.69 0.89
N GLN A 133 23.54 16.55 1.98
CA GLN A 133 23.17 15.70 3.11
C GLN A 133 21.85 16.17 3.74
N ASP A 134 21.70 17.46 4.03
CA ASP A 134 20.49 18.01 4.65
C ASP A 134 19.25 17.86 3.74
N ASP A 135 19.40 18.18 2.46
CA ASP A 135 18.31 18.08 1.49
C ASP A 135 17.88 16.62 1.26
N MET A 136 18.82 15.68 1.26
CA MET A 136 18.52 14.25 1.22
C MET A 136 17.86 13.78 2.50
N ALA A 137 18.32 14.22 3.66
CA ALA A 137 17.68 13.88 4.94
C ALA A 137 16.21 14.31 4.97
N LEU A 138 15.91 15.54 4.52
CA LEU A 138 14.53 16.05 4.46
C LEU A 138 13.62 15.24 3.52
N PHE A 139 14.14 14.88 2.33
CA PHE A 139 13.40 14.03 1.40
C PHE A 139 13.16 12.64 1.98
N LEU A 140 14.17 12.04 2.60
CA LEU A 140 14.11 10.70 3.15
C LEU A 140 13.22 10.62 4.40
N ASP A 141 13.15 11.68 5.20
CA ASP A 141 12.14 11.81 6.27
C ASP A 141 10.72 11.79 5.68
N SER A 142 10.51 12.47 4.55
CA SER A 142 9.23 12.43 3.85
C SER A 142 8.91 11.02 3.31
N ALA A 143 9.93 10.32 2.81
CA ALA A 143 9.82 8.93 2.36
C ALA A 143 9.48 7.95 3.52
N GLU A 144 10.09 8.14 4.69
CA GLU A 144 9.76 7.36 5.89
C GLU A 144 8.31 7.56 6.31
N ILE A 145 7.82 8.81 6.32
CA ILE A 145 6.42 9.12 6.63
C ILE A 145 5.49 8.45 5.61
N TRP A 146 5.84 8.50 4.32
CA TRP A 146 5.06 7.83 3.27
C TRP A 146 5.01 6.32 3.49
N LEU A 147 6.15 5.67 3.78
CA LEU A 147 6.23 4.23 4.05
C LEU A 147 5.34 3.83 5.24
N ASN A 148 5.48 4.53 6.37
CA ASN A 148 4.66 4.25 7.56
C ASN A 148 3.16 4.36 7.27
N LYS A 149 2.76 5.38 6.49
CA LYS A 149 1.35 5.57 6.10
C LYS A 149 0.89 4.47 5.14
N HIS A 150 1.72 4.10 4.17
CA HIS A 150 1.40 3.06 3.20
C HIS A 150 1.27 1.68 3.87
N GLU A 151 2.13 1.33 4.81
CA GLU A 151 2.00 0.09 5.59
C GLU A 151 0.73 0.06 6.44
N ALA A 152 0.39 1.17 7.11
CA ALA A 152 -0.86 1.26 7.88
C ALA A 152 -2.10 1.08 6.98
N LEU A 153 -2.07 1.61 5.76
CA LEU A 153 -3.13 1.40 4.78
C LEU A 153 -3.22 -0.06 4.36
N LEU A 154 -2.10 -0.72 4.05
CA LEU A 154 -2.07 -2.14 3.70
C LEU A 154 -2.60 -3.01 4.83
N GLN A 155 -2.21 -2.74 6.08
CA GLN A 155 -2.74 -3.44 7.26
C GLN A 155 -4.25 -3.27 7.37
N THR A 156 -4.75 -2.05 7.19
CA THR A 156 -6.19 -1.77 7.21
C THR A 156 -6.92 -2.51 6.09
N GLU A 157 -6.35 -2.54 4.89
CA GLU A 157 -6.90 -3.28 3.75
C GLU A 157 -6.97 -4.78 4.02
N THR A 158 -5.92 -5.37 4.61
CA THR A 158 -5.92 -6.79 4.99
C THR A 158 -6.99 -7.11 6.02
N LEU A 159 -7.22 -6.21 6.99
CA LEU A 159 -8.26 -6.36 8.00
C LEU A 159 -9.66 -6.29 7.38
N ILE A 160 -9.90 -5.32 6.48
CA ILE A 160 -11.17 -5.21 5.76
C ILE A 160 -11.43 -6.46 4.93
N LYS A 161 -10.42 -6.97 4.21
CA LYS A 161 -10.52 -8.23 3.45
C LYS A 161 -10.93 -9.40 4.35
N HIS A 162 -10.34 -9.50 5.54
CA HIS A 162 -10.66 -10.56 6.49
C HIS A 162 -12.12 -10.44 6.99
N GLN A 163 -12.54 -9.25 7.39
CA GLN A 163 -13.92 -9.00 7.85
C GLN A 163 -14.96 -9.25 6.75
N LEU A 164 -14.67 -8.87 5.50
CA LEU A 164 -15.54 -9.17 4.36
C LEU A 164 -15.67 -10.68 4.12
N ASN A 165 -14.57 -11.42 4.27
CA ASN A 165 -14.59 -12.88 4.14
C ASN A 165 -15.39 -13.54 5.28
N ASP A 166 -15.25 -13.06 6.51
CA ASP A 166 -16.03 -13.56 7.65
C ASP A 166 -17.52 -13.26 7.47
N PHE A 167 -17.86 -12.06 6.98
CA PHE A 167 -19.23 -11.69 6.65
C PHE A 167 -19.80 -12.55 5.51
N GLN A 168 -19.00 -12.84 4.48
CA GLN A 168 -19.36 -13.76 3.41
C GLN A 168 -19.68 -15.16 3.96
N GLN A 169 -18.88 -15.68 4.89
CA GLN A 169 -19.14 -16.98 5.53
C GLN A 169 -20.41 -16.96 6.38
N ALA A 170 -20.65 -15.88 7.14
CA ALA A 170 -21.86 -15.74 7.93
C ALA A 170 -23.13 -15.76 7.06
N LEU A 171 -23.11 -15.04 5.92
CA LEU A 171 -24.22 -15.08 4.97
C LEU A 171 -24.47 -16.48 4.39
N LEU A 172 -23.42 -17.31 4.24
CA LEU A 172 -23.57 -18.67 3.69
C LEU A 172 -24.27 -19.56 4.71
N LEU A 173 -23.88 -19.43 5.98
CA LEU A 173 -24.50 -20.13 7.10
C LEU A 173 -25.96 -19.70 7.28
N ASP A 174 -26.25 -18.41 7.19
CA ASP A 174 -27.63 -17.90 7.28
C ASP A 174 -28.49 -18.43 6.14
N ARG A 175 -27.96 -18.47 4.92
CA ARG A 175 -28.66 -19.07 3.77
C ARG A 175 -28.97 -20.55 4.01
N GLN A 176 -28.03 -21.34 4.53
CA GLN A 176 -28.24 -22.76 4.84
C GLN A 176 -29.26 -22.95 5.98
N SER A 177 -29.18 -22.11 7.01
CA SER A 177 -30.09 -22.10 8.16
C SER A 177 -31.53 -21.76 7.73
N LEU A 178 -31.71 -20.75 6.89
CA LEU A 178 -33.02 -20.37 6.35
C LEU A 178 -33.61 -21.48 5.47
N GLY A 179 -32.79 -22.11 4.61
CA GLY A 179 -33.21 -23.26 3.81
C GLY A 179 -33.71 -24.43 4.68
N SER A 180 -32.95 -24.82 5.70
CA SER A 180 -33.34 -25.91 6.59
C SER A 180 -34.58 -25.59 7.45
N LYS A 181 -34.72 -24.36 7.94
CA LYS A 181 -35.93 -23.92 8.66
C LYS A 181 -37.16 -23.94 7.77
N ARG A 182 -37.04 -23.49 6.52
CA ARG A 182 -38.13 -23.58 5.54
C ARG A 182 -38.59 -25.02 5.37
N ASP A 183 -37.65 -25.93 5.10
CA ASP A 183 -37.98 -27.33 4.87
C ASP A 183 -38.61 -27.98 6.11
N LEU A 184 -38.15 -27.63 7.31
CA LEU A 184 -38.74 -28.08 8.57
C LEU A 184 -40.19 -27.59 8.72
N ILE A 185 -40.45 -26.30 8.49
CA ILE A 185 -41.79 -25.71 8.62
C ILE A 185 -42.74 -26.34 7.60
N VAL A 186 -42.33 -26.47 6.35
CA VAL A 186 -43.16 -27.08 5.28
C VAL A 186 -43.49 -28.53 5.61
N ASN A 187 -42.49 -29.33 6.00
CA ASN A 187 -42.73 -30.73 6.37
C ASN A 187 -43.62 -30.87 7.61
N LYS A 188 -43.43 -30.00 8.61
CA LYS A 188 -44.27 -29.98 9.80
C LYS A 188 -45.72 -29.61 9.46
N MET A 189 -45.93 -28.55 8.68
CA MET A 189 -47.28 -28.14 8.26
C MET A 189 -47.98 -29.24 7.45
N LEU A 190 -47.28 -29.87 6.51
CA LEU A 190 -47.82 -31.01 5.73
C LEU A 190 -48.19 -32.20 6.64
N THR A 191 -47.34 -32.51 7.62
CA THR A 191 -47.58 -33.62 8.56
C THR A 191 -48.75 -33.31 9.51
N ASP A 192 -48.80 -32.09 10.05
CA ASP A 192 -49.85 -31.63 10.95
C ASP A 192 -51.20 -31.61 10.20
N MET A 193 -51.24 -31.13 8.95
CA MET A 193 -52.44 -31.18 8.12
C MET A 193 -52.89 -32.62 7.83
N ALA A 194 -51.96 -33.48 7.39
CA ALA A 194 -52.29 -34.87 7.05
C ALA A 194 -52.78 -35.70 8.26
N THR A 195 -52.49 -35.27 9.48
CA THR A 195 -52.89 -35.96 10.72
C THR A 195 -54.11 -35.34 11.39
N LEU A 196 -54.25 -34.00 11.38
CA LEU A 196 -55.35 -33.30 12.04
C LEU A 196 -56.64 -33.33 11.21
N LEU A 197 -56.56 -33.16 9.89
CA LEU A 197 -57.76 -33.09 9.03
C LEU A 197 -58.63 -34.34 9.12
N PRO A 198 -58.07 -35.58 9.02
CA PRO A 198 -58.88 -36.80 9.17
C PRO A 198 -59.47 -37.00 10.57
N MET A 199 -58.83 -36.45 11.61
CA MET A 199 -59.28 -36.59 13.00
C MET A 199 -60.38 -35.60 13.38
N LEU A 200 -60.60 -34.55 12.59
CA LEU A 200 -61.65 -33.56 12.82
C LEU A 200 -63.02 -34.02 12.28
N GLY A 201 -63.06 -35.11 11.50
CA GLY A 201 -64.31 -35.65 10.95
C GLY A 201 -65.03 -34.65 10.02
N LEU A 202 -64.26 -33.78 9.36
CA LEU A 202 -64.75 -32.71 8.51
C LEU A 202 -65.38 -33.29 7.24
N GLU A 203 -66.44 -32.63 6.79
CA GLU A 203 -66.94 -32.84 5.43
C GLU A 203 -66.00 -32.17 4.42
N ALA A 204 -65.98 -32.66 3.18
CA ALA A 204 -64.99 -32.23 2.18
C ALA A 204 -65.01 -30.73 1.88
N ASP A 205 -66.18 -30.08 2.01
CA ASP A 205 -66.36 -28.64 1.87
C ASP A 205 -65.71 -27.84 3.03
N GLN A 206 -65.70 -28.39 4.25
CA GLN A 206 -65.06 -27.78 5.41
C GLN A 206 -63.53 -27.93 5.39
N GLU A 207 -63.01 -29.00 4.80
CA GLU A 207 -61.57 -29.12 4.53
C GLU A 207 -61.13 -28.08 3.48
N ASP A 208 -61.90 -27.91 2.40
CA ASP A 208 -61.64 -26.92 1.36
C ASP A 208 -61.64 -25.47 1.92
N ASP A 209 -62.59 -25.12 2.80
CA ASP A 209 -62.63 -23.80 3.46
C ASP A 209 -61.38 -23.54 4.33
N ILE A 210 -60.87 -24.58 5.00
CA ILE A 210 -59.64 -24.51 5.80
C ILE A 210 -58.41 -24.36 4.89
N TYR A 211 -58.36 -25.09 3.77
CA TYR A 211 -57.32 -24.92 2.76
C TYR A 211 -57.33 -23.51 2.18
N ASP A 212 -58.49 -22.96 1.85
CA ASP A 212 -58.64 -21.59 1.32
C ASP A 212 -58.20 -20.53 2.35
N ALA A 213 -58.41 -20.78 3.64
CA ALA A 213 -57.95 -19.88 4.71
C ALA A 213 -56.42 -19.96 4.95
N ILE A 214 -55.82 -21.14 4.82
CA ILE A 214 -54.39 -21.35 5.15
C ILE A 214 -53.46 -21.09 3.95
N THR A 215 -53.90 -21.37 2.73
CA THR A 215 -53.13 -21.15 1.49
C THR A 215 -52.51 -19.73 1.41
N PRO A 216 -53.25 -18.63 1.61
CA PRO A 216 -52.68 -17.29 1.54
C PRO A 216 -51.63 -17.01 2.63
N ILE A 217 -51.73 -17.67 3.79
CA ILE A 217 -50.74 -17.55 4.88
C ILE A 217 -49.44 -18.26 4.47
N ILE A 218 -49.54 -19.47 3.92
CA ILE A 218 -48.38 -20.24 3.42
C ILE A 218 -47.70 -19.49 2.27
N GLU A 219 -48.48 -18.91 1.35
CA GLU A 219 -47.96 -18.10 0.25
C GLU A 219 -47.24 -16.85 0.76
N ALA A 220 -47.81 -16.10 1.70
CA ALA A 220 -47.18 -14.92 2.29
C ALA A 220 -45.86 -15.25 3.02
N MET A 221 -45.83 -16.36 3.77
CA MET A 221 -44.61 -16.83 4.43
C MET A 221 -43.55 -17.25 3.42
N SER A 222 -43.94 -17.96 2.36
CA SER A 222 -43.04 -18.40 1.28
C SER A 222 -42.45 -17.20 0.54
N GLN A 223 -43.26 -16.20 0.19
CA GLN A 223 -42.81 -14.95 -0.45
C GLN A 223 -41.83 -14.17 0.42
N THR A 224 -42.08 -14.09 1.73
CA THR A 224 -41.18 -13.43 2.68
C THR A 224 -39.83 -14.13 2.74
N LEU A 225 -39.83 -15.46 2.76
CA LEU A 225 -38.61 -16.26 2.82
C LEU A 225 -37.81 -16.20 1.50
N ASP A 226 -38.50 -16.15 0.36
CA ASP A 226 -37.90 -15.89 -0.95
C ASP A 226 -37.27 -14.50 -1.03
N SER A 227 -37.95 -13.48 -0.48
CA SER A 227 -37.43 -12.10 -0.39
C SER A 227 -36.14 -12.05 0.42
N HIS A 228 -36.10 -12.68 1.60
CA HIS A 228 -34.87 -12.79 2.40
C HIS A 228 -33.75 -13.55 1.66
N THR A 229 -34.10 -14.61 0.93
CA THR A 229 -33.11 -15.38 0.15
C THR A 229 -32.51 -14.55 -0.99
N ARG A 230 -33.33 -13.74 -1.68
CA ARG A 230 -32.86 -12.80 -2.72
C ARG A 230 -31.99 -11.70 -2.13
N SER A 231 -32.41 -11.09 -1.02
CA SER A 231 -31.60 -10.06 -0.34
C SER A 231 -30.23 -10.60 0.08
N ASN A 232 -30.15 -11.85 0.54
CA ASN A 232 -28.88 -12.49 0.84
C ASN A 232 -28.02 -12.69 -0.43
N LEU A 233 -28.60 -13.08 -1.56
CA LEU A 233 -27.89 -13.19 -2.84
C LEU A 233 -27.31 -11.84 -3.30
N ASP A 234 -28.07 -10.76 -3.14
CA ASP A 234 -27.62 -9.42 -3.48
C ASP A 234 -26.45 -8.99 -2.60
N LEU A 235 -26.53 -9.24 -1.28
CA LEU A 235 -25.41 -8.99 -0.35
C LEU A 235 -24.17 -9.80 -0.70
N PHE A 236 -24.33 -11.06 -1.09
CA PHE A 236 -23.24 -11.90 -1.59
C PHE A 236 -22.55 -11.26 -2.80
N ALA A 237 -23.32 -10.84 -3.79
CA ALA A 237 -22.78 -10.22 -5.00
C ALA A 237 -22.04 -8.91 -4.69
N ILE A 238 -22.55 -8.10 -3.76
CA ILE A 238 -21.88 -6.88 -3.31
C ILE A 238 -20.54 -7.20 -2.64
N VAL A 239 -20.51 -8.16 -1.72
CA VAL A 239 -19.29 -8.57 -1.01
C VAL A 239 -18.26 -9.16 -1.97
N GLU A 240 -18.71 -9.99 -2.91
CA GLU A 240 -17.85 -10.60 -3.93
C GLU A 240 -17.23 -9.53 -4.84
N ASN A 241 -18.00 -8.54 -5.27
CA ASN A 241 -17.50 -7.40 -6.04
C ASN A 241 -16.49 -6.57 -5.24
N LEU A 242 -16.76 -6.30 -3.96
CA LEU A 242 -15.82 -5.57 -3.09
C LEU A 242 -14.50 -6.33 -2.92
N LEU A 243 -14.57 -7.65 -2.69
CA LEU A 243 -13.39 -8.50 -2.62
C LEU A 243 -12.64 -8.56 -3.95
N HIS A 244 -13.35 -8.58 -5.07
CA HIS A 244 -12.74 -8.54 -6.40
C HIS A 244 -12.01 -7.22 -6.65
N HIS A 245 -12.60 -6.07 -6.33
CA HIS A 245 -11.93 -4.77 -6.44
C HIS A 245 -10.70 -4.66 -5.55
N LEU A 246 -10.79 -5.17 -4.31
CA LEU A 246 -9.66 -5.21 -3.39
C LEU A 246 -8.56 -6.19 -3.84
N ARG A 247 -8.88 -7.19 -4.67
CA ARG A 247 -7.89 -8.09 -5.31
C ARG A 247 -7.29 -7.51 -6.59
N GLY A 248 -8.09 -6.85 -7.43
CA GLY A 248 -7.64 -6.22 -8.68
C GLY A 248 -6.62 -5.11 -8.47
N ASN A 249 -6.64 -4.42 -7.32
CA ASN A 249 -5.59 -3.48 -6.93
C ASN A 249 -4.24 -4.16 -6.62
N ALA A 250 -4.20 -5.48 -6.37
CA ALA A 250 -2.97 -6.24 -6.14
C ALA A 250 -2.29 -6.71 -7.45
N ASP A 251 -3.04 -6.77 -8.56
CA ASP A 251 -2.56 -7.28 -9.86
C ASP A 251 -1.79 -6.25 -10.71
N HIS A 252 -1.55 -5.05 -10.18
CA HIS A 252 -0.55 -4.11 -10.74
C HIS A 252 0.88 -4.39 -10.26
N ARG A 253 1.12 -5.51 -9.55
CA ARG A 253 2.47 -6.05 -9.38
C ARG A 253 2.97 -6.60 -10.71
N ALA A 254 3.71 -5.77 -11.43
CA ALA A 254 4.53 -6.20 -12.54
C ALA A 254 5.41 -7.41 -12.12
N PRO A 255 5.67 -8.37 -13.02
CA PRO A 255 6.44 -9.55 -12.70
C PRO A 255 7.83 -9.12 -12.23
N ALA A 256 8.24 -9.63 -11.06
CA ALA A 256 9.60 -9.48 -10.55
C ALA A 256 10.57 -10.00 -11.62
N GLN A 257 11.29 -9.07 -12.27
CA GLN A 257 12.51 -9.42 -12.97
C GLN A 257 13.56 -9.77 -11.92
N PRO A 258 14.19 -10.95 -11.97
CA PRO A 258 15.20 -11.35 -11.02
C PRO A 258 16.54 -10.78 -11.48
N ASP A 259 16.83 -9.54 -11.11
CA ASP A 259 18.22 -9.07 -10.98
C ASP A 259 18.58 -9.01 -9.49
N ASP A 260 18.37 -10.14 -8.81
CA ASP A 260 18.87 -10.36 -7.46
C ASP A 260 20.40 -10.44 -7.50
N ILE A 261 21.07 -9.33 -7.17
CA ILE A 261 22.47 -9.39 -6.79
C ILE A 261 22.52 -9.99 -5.38
N VAL A 262 22.80 -11.29 -5.31
CA VAL A 262 23.17 -11.96 -4.06
C VAL A 262 24.56 -11.48 -3.67
N LEU A 263 24.65 -10.67 -2.61
CA LEU A 263 25.91 -10.36 -1.95
C LEU A 263 26.12 -11.40 -0.85
N PHE A 264 27.12 -12.26 -1.06
CA PHE A 264 27.70 -13.14 -0.04
C PHE A 264 28.68 -12.37 0.84
#